data_AF-A0A8H7RG85-F1
#
_entry.id   AF-A0A8H7RG85-F1
#
_cell.length_a   1.000
_cell.length_b   1.000
_cell.length_c   1.000
_cell.angle_alpha   90.00
_cell.angle_beta   90.00
_cell.angle_gamma   90.00
#
_symmetry.space_group_name_H-M   'P 1'
#
loop_
_entity.id
_entity.type
_entity.pdbx_description
1 polymer ?
#
loop_
_entity_poly.entity_id
_entity_poly.type
_entity_poly.pdbx_seq_one_letter_code
_entity_poly.pdbx_strand_id
1 'polypeptide(L)'
;MDIIIHPTPESKKQPSFISRFLRHVPNKPKYIWYFRPVGSKSNHWTSFDYKNQIELTRRLSGSLASFEIQDGHIFRNNVVITVMLKEGIAFVLDPEWSNPITYEISCQPKLSWFTHRKWCC
;
A
#
# COMPACT_ATOMS: atom_id res chain seq x y z
N MET A 1 -37.26 -43.37 -35.12
CA MET A 1 -37.30 -41.90 -35.16
C MET A 1 -35.94 -41.45 -34.67
N ASP A 2 -35.01 -41.26 -35.60
CA ASP A 2 -33.62 -40.94 -35.31
C ASP A 2 -33.36 -39.49 -35.69
N ILE A 3 -32.93 -38.67 -34.72
CA ILE A 3 -32.59 -37.27 -34.95
C ILE A 3 -31.10 -37.22 -35.30
N ILE A 4 -30.81 -37.02 -36.59
CA ILE A 4 -29.45 -36.75 -37.08
C ILE A 4 -29.15 -35.27 -36.81
N ILE A 5 -28.21 -35.00 -35.91
CA ILE A 5 -27.69 -33.65 -35.67
C ILE A 5 -26.55 -33.41 -36.67
N HIS A 6 -26.78 -32.58 -37.67
CA HIS A 6 -25.71 -32.05 -38.51
C HIS A 6 -24.89 -31.00 -37.74
N PRO A 7 -23.55 -31.02 -37.79
CA PRO A 7 -22.74 -29.94 -37.23
C PRO A 7 -22.84 -28.70 -38.11
N THR A 8 -23.31 -27.60 -37.54
CA THR A 8 -23.35 -26.28 -38.18
C THR A 8 -21.91 -25.76 -38.37
N PRO A 9 -21.56 -25.19 -39.54
CA PRO A 9 -20.20 -24.74 -39.80
C PRO A 9 -19.85 -23.51 -38.97
N GLU A 10 -18.60 -23.47 -38.52
CA GLU A 10 -17.99 -22.41 -37.73
C GLU A 10 -18.23 -21.01 -38.30
N SER A 11 -18.87 -20.16 -37.50
CA SER A 11 -18.98 -18.73 -37.77
C SER A 11 -17.60 -18.08 -37.68
N LYS A 12 -17.16 -17.54 -38.81
CA LYS A 12 -15.92 -16.80 -39.00
C LYS A 12 -15.90 -15.49 -38.19
N LYS A 13 -14.77 -15.28 -37.50
CA LYS A 13 -14.13 -14.00 -37.14
C LYS A 13 -14.98 -12.97 -36.38
N GLN A 14 -14.88 -13.04 -35.05
CA GLN A 14 -15.01 -11.85 -34.20
C GLN A 14 -13.66 -11.11 -34.19
N PRO A 15 -13.61 -9.78 -34.46
CA PRO A 15 -12.34 -9.06 -34.46
C PRO A 15 -11.78 -8.96 -33.04
N SER A 16 -10.55 -9.46 -32.89
CA SER A 16 -9.69 -9.33 -31.71
C SER A 16 -9.26 -7.87 -31.54
N PHE A 17 -10.16 -7.02 -31.04
CA PHE A 17 -9.87 -5.59 -30.89
C PHE A 17 -10.18 -5.02 -29.50
N ILE A 18 -10.08 -5.83 -28.43
CA ILE A 18 -10.05 -5.30 -27.05
C ILE A 18 -9.13 -6.13 -26.14
N SER A 19 -7.86 -6.38 -26.52
CA SER A 19 -6.91 -7.03 -25.61
C SER A 19 -5.53 -6.38 -25.50
N ARG A 20 -5.41 -5.07 -25.83
CA ARG A 20 -4.16 -4.30 -25.60
C ARG A 20 -4.26 -3.14 -24.60
N PHE A 21 -5.41 -2.92 -23.98
CA PHE A 21 -5.62 -1.80 -23.04
C PHE A 21 -5.90 -2.20 -21.60
N LEU A 22 -5.69 -3.47 -21.22
CA LEU A 22 -5.49 -3.83 -19.81
C LEU A 22 -3.99 -3.84 -19.53
N ARG A 23 -3.32 -2.71 -19.82
CA ARG A 23 -2.04 -2.41 -19.17
C ARG A 23 -2.35 -2.41 -17.68
N HIS A 24 -1.72 -3.31 -16.95
CA HIS A 24 -1.66 -3.35 -15.49
C HIS A 24 -1.78 -1.94 -14.92
N VAL A 25 -3.00 -1.56 -14.51
CA VAL A 25 -3.15 -0.47 -13.57
C VAL A 25 -2.78 -1.13 -12.26
N PRO A 26 -1.60 -0.87 -11.66
CA PRO A 26 -1.32 -1.38 -10.34
C PRO A 26 -2.49 -0.94 -9.47
N ASN A 27 -3.19 -1.92 -8.88
CA ASN A 27 -4.35 -1.68 -8.04
C ASN A 27 -4.00 -0.54 -7.08
N LYS A 28 -4.59 0.65 -7.30
CA LYS A 28 -4.32 1.80 -6.44
C LYS A 28 -4.61 1.34 -5.01
N PRO A 29 -3.69 1.56 -4.06
CA PRO A 29 -3.91 1.07 -2.71
C PRO A 29 -5.20 1.69 -2.16
N LYS A 30 -6.13 0.82 -1.78
CA LYS A 30 -7.44 1.19 -1.20
C LYS A 30 -7.29 1.82 0.19
N TYR A 31 -6.12 1.66 0.79
CA TYR A 31 -5.73 2.18 2.07
C TYR A 31 -4.47 3.03 1.92
N ILE A 32 -4.30 4.00 2.81
CA ILE A 32 -3.08 4.81 2.92
C ILE A 32 -2.53 4.60 4.32
N TRP A 33 -1.25 4.26 4.36
CA TRP A 33 -0.45 4.16 5.56
C TRP A 33 0.15 5.52 5.88
N TYR A 34 -0.01 5.91 7.13
CA TYR A 34 0.53 7.14 7.69
C TYR A 34 1.44 6.82 8.87
N PHE A 35 2.32 7.75 9.16
CA PHE A 35 3.15 7.72 10.36
C PHE A 35 3.23 9.10 11.01
N ARG A 36 3.57 9.12 12.29
CA ARG A 36 3.97 10.33 13.02
C ARG A 36 5.00 9.99 14.10
N PRO A 37 5.93 10.89 14.43
CA PRO A 37 6.87 10.65 15.53
C PRO A 37 6.14 10.56 16.87
N VAL A 38 6.50 9.56 17.69
CA VAL A 38 6.04 9.46 19.08
C VAL A 38 6.58 10.64 19.87
N GLY A 39 5.72 11.26 20.69
CA GLY A 39 6.10 12.44 21.48
C GLY A 39 6.12 13.75 20.70
N SER A 40 5.79 13.74 19.40
CA SER A 40 5.55 14.98 18.66
C SER A 40 4.36 15.73 19.25
N LYS A 41 4.52 17.04 19.50
CA LYS A 41 3.41 17.92 19.90
C LYS A 41 2.47 18.24 18.73
N SER A 42 2.88 17.96 17.49
CA SER A 42 2.04 18.14 16.31
C SER A 42 1.23 16.87 16.06
N ASN A 43 -0.08 17.03 15.82
CA ASN A 43 -0.94 15.94 15.36
C ASN A 43 -0.81 15.67 13.85
N HIS A 44 0.32 16.04 13.25
CA HIS A 44 0.52 15.92 11.82
C HIS A 44 0.92 14.49 11.44
N TRP A 45 0.11 13.87 10.61
CA TRP A 45 0.37 12.55 10.04
C TRP A 45 0.94 12.71 8.63
N THR A 46 2.03 11.99 8.36
CA THR A 46 2.68 11.97 7.04
C THR A 46 2.44 10.63 6.39
N SER A 47 2.13 10.62 5.09
CA SER A 47 1.97 9.36 4.35
C SER A 47 3.33 8.77 4.00
N PHE A 48 3.47 7.44 4.10
CA PHE A 48 4.63 6.73 3.54
C PHE A 48 4.71 6.88 2.01
N ASP A 49 5.92 6.75 1.47
CA ASP A 49 6.20 6.67 0.04
C ASP A 49 5.37 5.58 -0.64
N TYR A 50 5.01 5.79 -1.90
CA TYR A 50 4.18 4.85 -2.67
C TYR A 50 4.73 3.41 -2.68
N LYS A 51 6.06 3.24 -2.75
CA LYS A 51 6.70 1.91 -2.65
C LYS A 51 6.38 1.22 -1.31
N ASN A 52 6.41 1.98 -0.22
CA ASN A 52 6.18 1.50 1.14
C ASN A 52 4.69 1.28 1.39
N GLN A 53 3.81 2.09 0.79
CA GLN A 53 2.36 1.84 0.80
C GLN A 53 2.02 0.43 0.31
N ILE A 54 2.63 0.02 -0.81
CA ILE A 54 2.44 -1.31 -1.40
C ILE A 54 2.98 -2.38 -0.44
N GLU A 55 4.19 -2.19 0.07
CA GLU A 55 4.84 -3.18 0.93
C GLU A 55 4.09 -3.39 2.26
N LEU A 56 3.72 -2.30 2.94
CA LEU A 56 2.93 -2.33 4.18
C LEU A 56 1.59 -3.04 3.95
N THR A 57 0.92 -2.75 2.83
CA THR A 57 -0.36 -3.39 2.47
C THR A 57 -0.19 -4.88 2.17
N ARG A 58 0.89 -5.27 1.48
CA ARG A 58 1.20 -6.67 1.18
C ARG A 58 1.46 -7.47 2.45
N ARG A 59 2.14 -6.87 3.43
CA ARG A 59 2.51 -7.49 4.70
C ARG A 59 1.39 -7.50 5.74
N LEU A 60 0.33 -6.69 5.56
CA LEU A 60 -0.84 -6.66 6.47
C LEU A 60 -1.48 -8.04 6.67
N SER A 61 -1.51 -8.85 5.61
CA SER A 61 -2.09 -10.21 5.63
C SER A 61 -1.10 -11.29 6.08
N GLY A 62 0.16 -10.93 6.35
CA GLY A 62 1.26 -11.86 6.65
C GLY A 62 1.47 -12.11 8.15
N SER A 63 2.14 -13.22 8.46
CA SER A 63 2.46 -13.63 9.83
C SER A 63 3.65 -12.83 10.41
N LEU A 64 3.36 -12.04 11.45
CA LEU A 64 4.22 -11.58 12.58
C LEU A 64 5.75 -11.69 12.39
N ALA A 65 6.30 -10.90 11.48
CA ALA A 65 7.70 -10.52 11.53
C ALA A 65 7.80 -9.01 11.34
N SER A 66 8.62 -8.37 12.17
CA SER A 66 9.11 -7.04 11.85
C SER A 66 9.82 -7.06 10.51
N PHE A 67 9.78 -5.96 9.77
CA PHE A 67 10.51 -5.86 8.51
C PHE A 67 11.05 -4.46 8.31
N GLU A 68 12.03 -4.37 7.43
CA GLU A 68 12.77 -3.15 7.21
C GLU A 68 12.30 -2.46 5.93
N ILE A 69 12.16 -1.13 6.01
CA ILE A 69 11.89 -0.25 4.88
C ILE A 69 12.78 0.99 4.96
N GLN A 70 12.82 1.77 3.87
CA GLN A 70 13.37 3.13 3.85
C GLN A 70 12.32 4.06 3.26
N ASP A 71 12.12 5.22 3.87
CA ASP A 71 11.12 6.20 3.42
C ASP A 71 11.76 7.57 3.19
N GLY A 72 11.42 8.23 2.07
CA GLY A 72 11.95 9.55 1.72
C GLY A 72 11.51 10.66 2.67
N HIS A 73 10.37 10.49 3.33
CA HIS A 73 9.88 11.45 4.33
C HIS A 73 10.54 11.27 5.70
N ILE A 74 11.28 10.16 5.91
CA ILE A 74 11.99 9.86 7.17
C ILE A 74 13.49 9.88 6.88
N PHE A 75 14.18 10.91 7.38
CA PHE A 75 15.62 11.09 7.17
C PHE A 75 16.07 10.98 5.70
N ARG A 76 15.21 11.35 4.74
CA ARG A 76 15.52 11.38 3.30
C ARG A 76 16.01 10.03 2.73
N ASN A 77 15.41 8.90 3.15
CA ASN A 77 15.83 7.53 2.81
C ASN A 77 17.23 7.11 3.33
N ASN A 78 17.88 7.88 4.21
CA ASN A 78 19.23 7.56 4.66
C ASN A 78 19.29 6.52 5.79
N VAL A 79 18.15 6.22 6.42
CA VAL A 79 18.09 5.29 7.55
C VAL A 79 17.14 4.14 7.25
N VAL A 80 17.45 2.99 7.84
CA VAL A 80 16.56 1.82 7.81
C VAL A 80 15.54 1.94 8.94
N ILE A 81 14.28 1.71 8.60
CA ILE A 81 13.15 1.78 9.51
C ILE A 81 12.63 0.37 9.73
N THR A 82 12.64 -0.10 10.97
CA THR A 82 12.03 -1.38 11.34
C THR A 82 10.56 -1.16 11.65
N VAL A 83 9.68 -1.90 10.96
CA VAL A 83 8.23 -1.78 11.05
C VAL A 83 7.65 -3.00 11.75
N MET A 84 6.79 -2.75 12.74
CA MET A 84 6.04 -3.75 13.50
C MET A 84 4.53 -3.47 13.30
N LEU A 85 3.96 -4.08 12.25
CA LEU A 85 2.61 -3.76 11.78
C LEU A 85 1.50 -4.08 12.79
N LYS A 86 1.63 -5.18 13.56
CA LYS A 86 0.58 -5.59 14.52
C LYS A 86 0.57 -4.70 15.75
N GLU A 87 1.72 -4.19 16.10
CA GLU A 87 1.99 -3.30 17.21
C GLU A 87 1.68 -1.84 16.84
N GLY A 88 1.46 -1.54 15.56
CA GLY A 88 1.15 -0.19 15.09
C GLY A 88 2.32 0.77 15.26
N ILE A 89 3.56 0.27 15.25
CA ILE A 89 4.77 1.08 15.43
C ILE A 89 5.82 0.83 14.35
N ALA A 90 6.65 1.84 14.12
CA ALA A 90 7.89 1.73 13.38
C ALA A 90 9.00 2.45 14.16
N PHE A 91 10.24 2.05 14.02
CA PHE A 91 11.34 2.72 14.71
C PHE A 91 12.64 2.68 13.91
N VAL A 92 13.52 3.63 14.22
CA VAL A 92 14.85 3.74 13.65
C VAL A 92 15.86 3.54 14.77
N LEU A 93 16.80 2.63 14.55
CA LEU A 93 17.97 2.40 15.41
C LEU A 93 19.19 2.91 14.66
N ASP A 94 19.85 3.93 15.22
CA ASP A 94 21.12 4.43 14.72
C ASP A 94 22.17 4.29 15.85
N PRO A 95 23.34 3.67 15.62
CA PRO A 95 24.38 3.53 16.63
C PRO A 95 24.91 4.87 17.18
N GLU A 96 24.78 5.96 16.42
CA GLU A 96 25.23 7.29 16.84
C GLU A 96 24.20 8.00 17.74
N TRP A 97 22.98 7.46 17.88
CA TRP A 97 21.92 8.06 18.69
C TRP A 97 21.84 7.43 20.09
N SER A 98 21.54 8.26 21.08
CA SER A 98 21.36 7.80 22.46
C SER A 98 20.06 7.01 22.67
N ASN A 99 19.07 7.22 21.82
CA ASN A 99 17.75 6.60 21.90
C ASN A 99 17.18 6.33 20.50
N PRO A 100 16.38 5.26 20.33
CA PRO A 100 15.64 5.04 19.10
C PRO A 100 14.63 6.16 18.86
N ILE A 101 14.36 6.44 17.58
CA ILE A 101 13.24 7.28 17.20
C ILE A 101 12.08 6.38 16.81
N THR A 102 10.99 6.45 17.57
CA THR A 102 9.78 5.68 17.36
C THR A 102 8.72 6.50 16.65
N TYR A 103 7.97 5.84 15.78
CA TYR A 103 6.85 6.37 15.04
C TYR A 103 5.62 5.52 15.32
N GLU A 104 4.50 6.18 15.55
CA GLU A 104 3.19 5.53 15.43
C GLU A 104 2.86 5.39 13.96
N ILE A 105 2.29 4.25 13.57
CA ILE A 105 1.81 4.01 12.22
C ILE A 105 0.32 3.69 12.24
N SER A 106 -0.39 4.13 11.21
CA SER A 106 -1.82 3.89 11.06
C SER A 106 -2.18 3.63 9.62
N CYS A 107 -3.11 2.70 9.41
CA CYS A 107 -3.68 2.41 8.10
C CYS A 107 -5.10 2.97 8.05
N GLN A 108 -5.36 3.85 7.09
CA GLN A 108 -6.67 4.47 6.92
C GLN A 108 -7.24 4.15 5.53
N PRO A 109 -8.56 3.98 5.37
CA PRO A 109 -9.16 3.86 4.06
C PRO A 109 -8.87 5.13 3.26
N LYS A 110 -8.55 4.96 1.98
CA LYS A 110 -8.40 6.09 1.07
C LYS A 110 -9.77 6.70 0.83
N LEU A 111 -10.13 7.67 1.65
CA LEU A 111 -11.34 8.43 1.44
C LEU A 111 -11.25 9.21 0.12
N SER A 112 -12.37 9.32 -0.59
CA SER A 112 -12.45 10.24 -1.72
C SER A 112 -12.19 11.67 -1.21
N TRP A 113 -11.72 12.56 -2.10
CA TRP A 113 -11.34 13.94 -1.78
C TRP A 113 -12.36 14.72 -0.93
N PHE A 114 -13.64 14.32 -0.95
CA PHE A 114 -14.71 14.92 -0.15
C PHE A 114 -14.58 14.68 1.36
N THR A 115 -13.97 13.58 1.82
CA THR A 115 -13.87 13.28 3.26
C THR A 115 -12.55 13.75 3.88
N HIS A 116 -11.51 13.95 3.06
CA HIS A 116 -10.16 14.35 3.53
C HIS A 116 -10.14 15.71 4.24
N ARG A 117 -11.06 16.63 3.90
CA ARG A 117 -11.16 17.96 4.52
C ARG A 117 -11.52 17.97 6.01
N LYS A 118 -12.09 16.89 6.56
CA LYS A 118 -12.47 16.84 7.97
C LYS A 118 -11.33 16.42 8.91
N TRP A 119 -10.21 15.92 8.37
CA TRP A 119 -9.14 15.30 9.16
C TRP A 119 -7.81 16.06 9.09
N CYS A 120 -7.72 17.10 8.27
CA CYS A 120 -6.55 17.99 8.16
C CYS A 120 -6.73 19.33 8.89
N CYS A 121 -7.70 19.44 9.82
CA CYS A 121 -7.91 20.61 10.66
C CYS A 121 -7.57 20.27 12.10
#